data_AF-A0AB37XJ34-F1
#
_entry.id   AF-A0AB37XJ34-F1
#
_cell.length_a   1.000
_cell.length_b   1.000
_cell.length_c   1.000
_cell.angle_alpha   90.00
_cell.angle_beta   90.00
_cell.angle_gamma   90.00
#
_symmetry.space_group_name_H-M   'P 1'
#
loop_
_entity.id
_entity.type
_entity.pdbx_description
1 polymer ?
#
loop_
_entity_poly.entity_id
_entity_poly.type
_entity_poly.pdbx_seq_one_letter_code
_entity_poly.pdbx_strand_id
1 'polypeptide(L)'
;MSITAPAPGALRPLPASPLAAAYTRLAEVFPSLRVEEVRPGEALPEGAGWTRADRLAAGGAELDAFIAWDAEQVLRDYGQAGRPDVIATFGLHRYAWPACLLITLPWFLLGRVPRFPVDQVAYDRAEGRMAVRTGTFACLPDDPAAGMPGARVVPDEEALRDEVRAAVAEHLEPLLAGFGPRMRRRGRALWGMATDELVESLWYLGHLLGEEQRVMTELERLLPGATRPYVGTAAFRELTGPQGEALPTRDRASCCMFYTLRPEDTCVTCPRTCDTDRVSKLTATAATTA
;
A
#
# COMPACT_ATOMS: atom_id res chain seq x y z
N MET A 1 12.80 -18.27 -51.40
CA MET A 1 12.10 -18.03 -50.12
C MET A 1 13.15 -17.57 -49.12
N SER A 2 13.29 -16.27 -48.93
CA SER A 2 14.25 -15.71 -47.98
C SER A 2 13.50 -15.29 -46.73
N ILE A 3 13.80 -15.96 -45.62
CA ILE A 3 13.30 -15.61 -44.29
C ILE A 3 14.16 -14.45 -43.78
N THR A 4 13.56 -13.27 -43.72
CA THR A 4 14.16 -12.10 -43.08
C THR A 4 14.06 -12.27 -41.56
N ALA A 5 15.19 -12.34 -40.87
CA ALA A 5 15.23 -12.34 -39.41
C ALA A 5 14.75 -10.98 -38.87
N PRO A 6 14.03 -10.94 -37.73
CA PRO A 6 13.60 -9.69 -37.13
C PRO A 6 14.80 -8.90 -36.60
N ALA A 7 14.80 -7.59 -36.83
CA ALA A 7 15.81 -6.69 -36.31
C ALA A 7 15.76 -6.65 -34.76
N PRO A 8 16.90 -6.58 -34.07
CA PRO A 8 16.91 -6.38 -32.62
C PRO A 8 16.20 -5.08 -32.28
N GLY A 9 15.18 -5.17 -31.43
CA GLY A 9 14.44 -4.01 -30.94
C GLY A 9 15.39 -3.01 -30.31
N ALA A 10 15.29 -1.74 -30.72
CA ALA A 10 16.09 -0.67 -30.18
C ALA A 10 15.96 -0.64 -28.65
N LEU A 11 17.09 -0.81 -27.95
CA LEU A 11 17.21 -0.62 -26.51
C LEU A 11 16.72 0.78 -26.18
N ARG A 12 15.50 0.87 -25.63
CA ARG A 12 14.95 2.11 -25.11
C ARG A 12 15.86 2.54 -23.95
N PRO A 13 16.39 3.78 -23.95
CA PRO A 13 17.25 4.22 -22.86
C PRO A 13 16.50 4.10 -21.55
N LEU A 14 17.14 3.48 -20.56
CA LEU A 14 16.54 3.32 -19.24
C LEU A 14 16.30 4.70 -18.64
N PRO A 15 15.14 4.92 -17.98
CA PRO A 15 14.93 6.13 -17.20
C PRO A 15 16.01 6.27 -16.13
N ALA A 16 16.26 7.51 -15.68
CA ALA A 16 17.28 7.81 -14.67
C ALA A 16 17.06 7.06 -13.34
N SER A 17 15.81 6.67 -13.05
CA SER A 17 15.47 5.80 -11.94
C SER A 17 14.81 4.50 -12.44
N PRO A 18 15.13 3.34 -11.83
CA PRO A 18 14.47 2.07 -12.12
C PRO A 18 12.99 2.04 -11.71
N LEU A 19 12.49 3.02 -10.93
CA LEU A 19 11.12 3.06 -10.40
C LEU A 19 10.25 4.12 -11.07
N ALA A 20 10.84 5.09 -11.76
CA ALA A 20 10.15 6.27 -12.29
C ALA A 20 8.88 5.94 -13.07
N ALA A 21 8.90 4.91 -13.92
CA ALA A 21 7.74 4.50 -14.71
C ALA A 21 6.54 4.07 -13.83
N ALA A 22 6.78 3.38 -12.72
CA ALA A 22 5.72 2.97 -11.79
C ALA A 22 5.12 4.18 -11.06
N TYR A 23 5.94 5.13 -10.63
CA TYR A 23 5.47 6.32 -9.92
C TYR A 23 4.83 7.36 -10.85
N THR A 24 5.28 7.47 -12.10
CA THR A 24 4.54 8.22 -13.13
C THR A 24 3.16 7.58 -13.33
N ARG A 25 3.09 6.26 -13.47
CA ARG A 25 1.81 5.56 -13.65
C ARG A 25 0.88 5.73 -12.44
N LEU A 26 1.42 5.72 -11.22
CA LEU A 26 0.67 6.04 -10.00
C LEU A 26 0.00 7.41 -10.08
N ALA A 27 0.78 8.44 -10.42
CA ALA A 27 0.28 9.81 -10.50
C ALA A 27 -0.77 10.01 -11.61
N GLU A 28 -0.70 9.21 -12.69
CA GLU A 28 -1.70 9.23 -13.77
C GLU A 28 -3.06 8.69 -13.31
N VAL A 29 -3.08 7.57 -12.60
CA VAL A 29 -4.33 6.89 -12.22
C VAL A 29 -4.86 7.32 -10.85
N PHE A 30 -3.99 7.82 -9.97
CA PHE A 30 -4.34 8.29 -8.64
C PHE A 30 -3.64 9.62 -8.31
N PRO A 31 -4.08 10.75 -8.91
CA PRO A 31 -3.37 12.03 -8.84
C PRO A 31 -3.25 12.65 -7.44
N SER A 32 -4.05 12.16 -6.49
CA SER A 32 -4.00 12.54 -5.07
C SER A 32 -2.81 11.94 -4.32
N LEU A 33 -2.05 11.04 -4.95
CA LEU A 33 -0.79 10.53 -4.41
C LEU A 33 0.34 10.75 -5.43
N ARG A 34 1.38 11.48 -5.00
CA ARG A 34 2.60 11.66 -5.80
C ARG A 34 3.81 11.15 -5.05
N VAL A 35 4.71 10.49 -5.78
CA VAL A 35 6.00 10.02 -5.25
C VAL A 35 7.11 10.82 -5.91
N GLU A 36 7.95 11.43 -5.08
CA GLU A 36 9.07 12.27 -5.48
C GLU A 36 10.38 11.57 -5.09
N GLU A 37 11.21 11.26 -6.07
CA GLU A 37 12.53 10.65 -5.83
C GLU A 37 13.56 11.74 -5.52
N VAL A 38 14.10 11.72 -4.30
CA VAL A 38 15.13 12.66 -3.84
C VAL A 38 16.47 12.34 -4.49
N ARG A 39 17.20 13.36 -4.94
CA ARG A 39 18.49 13.11 -5.62
C ARG A 39 19.53 12.55 -4.65
N PRO A 40 20.51 11.78 -5.16
CA PRO A 40 21.65 11.36 -4.35
C PRO A 40 22.32 12.56 -3.65
N GLY A 41 22.51 12.47 -2.34
CA GLY A 41 23.14 13.52 -1.53
C GLY A 41 22.21 14.65 -1.05
N GLU A 42 21.01 14.80 -1.61
CA GLU A 42 20.01 15.74 -1.07
C GLU A 42 19.37 15.16 0.19
N ALA A 43 19.03 16.00 1.18
CA ALA A 43 18.31 15.57 2.38
C ALA A 43 16.84 15.23 2.04
N LEU A 44 16.22 14.33 2.82
CA LEU A 44 14.76 14.21 2.77
C LEU A 44 14.13 15.53 3.20
N PRO A 45 12.97 15.91 2.64
CA PRO A 45 12.29 17.12 3.05
C PRO A 45 11.88 17.06 4.53
N GLU A 46 12.05 18.18 5.20
CA GLU A 46 11.70 18.38 6.61
C GLU A 46 10.96 19.73 6.77
N GLY A 47 10.04 19.80 7.72
CA GLY A 47 9.21 20.99 7.94
C GLY A 47 8.12 21.19 6.88
N ALA A 48 7.37 22.29 6.96
CA ALA A 48 6.35 22.68 5.97
C ALA A 48 5.30 21.60 5.61
N GLY A 49 4.90 20.76 6.58
CA GLY A 49 3.91 19.69 6.38
C GLY A 49 4.51 18.29 6.18
N TRP A 50 5.81 18.19 5.91
CA TRP A 50 6.52 16.92 5.80
C TRP A 50 6.75 16.27 7.17
N THR A 51 6.43 14.98 7.24
CA THR A 51 6.71 14.12 8.39
C THR A 51 7.57 12.94 7.94
N ARG A 52 8.75 12.77 8.54
CA ARG A 52 9.62 11.62 8.21
C ARG A 52 9.13 10.34 8.89
N ALA A 53 9.21 9.22 8.19
CA ALA A 53 8.70 7.95 8.68
C ALA A 53 9.50 7.42 9.89
N ASP A 54 10.81 7.67 9.95
CA ASP A 54 11.64 7.36 11.13
C ASP A 54 11.19 8.13 12.38
N ARG A 55 10.68 9.35 12.24
CA ARG A 55 10.12 10.13 13.36
C ARG A 55 8.78 9.57 13.83
N LEU A 56 7.95 9.07 12.92
CA LEU A 56 6.74 8.32 13.29
C LEU A 56 7.10 7.02 14.02
N ALA A 57 8.07 6.28 13.51
CA ALA A 57 8.56 5.03 14.09
C ALA A 57 9.16 5.22 15.49
N ALA A 58 9.80 6.36 15.75
CA ALA A 58 10.34 6.69 17.07
C ALA A 58 9.25 6.84 18.16
N GLY A 59 7.98 7.05 17.77
CA GLY A 59 6.84 7.04 18.69
C GLY A 59 6.73 8.25 19.63
N GLY A 60 7.48 9.32 19.35
CA GLY A 60 7.57 10.54 20.13
C GLY A 60 6.55 11.62 19.75
N ALA A 61 6.93 12.89 19.97
CA ALA A 61 6.05 14.04 19.79
C ALA A 61 5.57 14.22 18.34
N GLU A 62 6.38 13.86 17.35
CA GLU A 62 6.00 13.90 15.94
C GLU A 62 4.87 12.92 15.62
N LEU A 63 4.89 11.72 16.22
CA LEU A 63 3.78 10.77 16.10
C LEU A 63 2.52 11.31 16.81
N ASP A 64 2.68 11.93 17.99
CA ASP A 64 1.54 12.55 18.69
C ASP A 64 0.91 13.67 17.87
N ALA A 65 1.71 14.54 17.26
CA ALA A 65 1.23 15.60 16.38
C ALA A 65 0.58 15.03 15.11
N PHE A 66 1.13 13.94 14.56
CA PHE A 66 0.56 13.24 13.43
C PHE A 66 -0.85 12.73 13.77
N ILE A 67 -1.03 12.04 14.90
CA ILE A 67 -2.32 11.50 15.36
C ILE A 67 -3.29 12.61 15.79
N ALA A 68 -2.80 13.69 16.42
CA ALA A 68 -3.66 14.80 16.89
C ALA A 68 -4.44 15.45 15.76
N TRP A 69 -3.83 15.61 14.59
CA TRP A 69 -4.53 16.12 13.42
C TRP A 69 -5.64 15.17 12.94
N ASP A 70 -5.50 13.85 13.08
CA ASP A 70 -6.58 12.92 12.78
C ASP A 70 -7.73 13.05 13.79
N ALA A 71 -7.44 13.44 15.03
CA ALA A 71 -8.49 13.75 16.02
C ALA A 71 -9.26 15.03 15.63
N GLU A 72 -8.55 16.07 15.21
CA GLU A 72 -9.16 17.33 14.72
C GLU A 72 -9.95 17.11 13.44
N GLN A 73 -9.31 16.49 12.44
CA GLN A 73 -9.86 15.48 11.55
C GLN A 73 -11.33 15.10 11.79
N VAL A 74 -11.43 14.06 12.59
CA VAL A 74 -12.66 13.36 12.94
C VAL A 74 -13.66 14.27 13.62
N LEU A 75 -13.22 15.19 14.49
CA LEU A 75 -14.13 16.12 15.14
C LEU A 75 -14.81 17.05 14.13
N ARG A 76 -14.08 17.55 13.13
CA ARG A 76 -14.63 18.40 12.07
C ARG A 76 -15.62 17.62 11.19
N ASP A 77 -15.22 16.44 10.73
CA ASP A 77 -15.99 15.68 9.74
C ASP A 77 -17.23 15.00 10.34
N TYR A 78 -17.16 14.56 11.60
CA TYR A 78 -18.22 13.77 12.24
C TYR A 78 -18.95 14.49 13.37
N GLY A 79 -18.50 15.67 13.78
CA GLY A 79 -19.10 16.45 14.87
C GLY A 79 -18.94 15.80 16.26
N GLN A 80 -18.07 14.80 16.40
CA GLN A 80 -17.80 14.09 17.65
C GLN A 80 -16.34 13.69 17.75
N ALA A 81 -15.82 13.61 18.98
CA ALA A 81 -14.47 13.12 19.22
C ALA A 81 -14.40 11.60 19.01
N GLY A 82 -13.39 11.15 18.26
CA GLY A 82 -13.09 9.73 18.16
C GLY A 82 -12.36 9.19 19.38
N ARG A 83 -12.52 7.89 19.64
CA ARG A 83 -11.75 7.20 20.68
C ARG A 83 -10.25 7.26 20.34
N PRO A 84 -9.35 7.54 21.31
CA PRO A 84 -7.92 7.71 21.03
C PRO A 84 -7.27 6.54 20.27
N ASP A 85 -7.63 5.30 20.63
CA ASP A 85 -7.11 4.10 19.95
C ASP A 85 -7.58 3.95 18.50
N VAL A 86 -8.74 4.52 18.18
CA VAL A 86 -9.32 4.52 16.83
C VAL A 86 -8.68 5.62 15.99
N ILE A 87 -8.43 6.81 16.57
CA ILE A 87 -7.68 7.88 15.90
C ILE A 87 -6.26 7.40 15.54
N ALA A 88 -5.56 6.73 16.48
CA ALA A 88 -4.26 6.16 16.19
C ALA A 88 -4.31 5.13 15.03
N THR A 89 -5.40 4.36 14.93
CA THR A 89 -5.63 3.42 13.83
C THR A 89 -5.80 4.14 12.49
N PHE A 90 -6.50 5.27 12.46
CA PHE A 90 -6.66 6.07 11.24
C PHE A 90 -5.35 6.72 10.81
N GLY A 91 -4.57 7.25 11.76
CA GLY A 91 -3.25 7.77 11.45
C GLY A 91 -2.35 6.71 10.83
N LEU A 92 -2.29 5.51 11.42
CA LEU A 92 -1.50 4.42 10.85
C LEU A 92 -2.02 4.01 9.46
N HIS A 93 -3.34 3.90 9.25
CA HIS A 93 -3.92 3.59 7.94
C HIS A 93 -3.54 4.65 6.88
N ARG A 94 -3.72 5.94 7.20
CA ARG A 94 -3.40 7.07 6.31
C ARG A 94 -1.94 7.12 5.88
N TYR A 95 -1.03 6.65 6.72
CA TYR A 95 0.38 6.52 6.37
C TYR A 95 0.69 5.19 5.65
N ALA A 96 0.29 4.06 6.23
CA ALA A 96 0.71 2.74 5.78
C ALA A 96 0.11 2.36 4.43
N TRP A 97 -1.12 2.78 4.14
CA TRP A 97 -1.77 2.53 2.85
C TRP A 97 -0.96 3.07 1.66
N PRO A 98 -0.59 4.37 1.59
CA PRO A 98 0.26 4.86 0.50
C PRO A 98 1.71 4.35 0.61
N ALA A 99 2.24 4.10 1.81
CA ALA A 99 3.58 3.56 1.98
C ALA A 99 3.74 2.15 1.37
N CYS A 100 2.71 1.30 1.45
CA CYS A 100 2.71 -0.01 0.79
C CYS A 100 2.90 0.13 -0.74
N LEU A 101 2.26 1.13 -1.37
CA LEU A 101 2.36 1.37 -2.82
C LEU A 101 3.75 1.78 -3.28
N LEU A 102 4.59 2.34 -2.40
CA LEU A 102 5.99 2.62 -2.72
C LEU A 102 6.73 1.36 -3.16
N ILE A 103 6.33 0.19 -2.64
CA ILE A 103 6.99 -1.10 -2.87
C ILE A 103 6.16 -1.99 -3.78
N THR A 104 4.86 -2.12 -3.52
CA THR A 104 4.01 -3.10 -4.21
C THR A 104 3.70 -2.71 -5.65
N LEU A 105 3.61 -1.41 -5.95
CA LEU A 105 3.29 -0.96 -7.31
C LEU A 105 4.47 -1.13 -8.28
N PRO A 106 5.73 -0.74 -7.95
CA PRO A 106 6.87 -1.09 -8.80
C PRO A 106 7.06 -2.59 -9.00
N TRP A 107 6.77 -3.40 -7.97
CA TRP A 107 6.80 -4.85 -8.09
C TRP A 107 5.76 -5.34 -9.10
N PHE A 108 4.51 -4.91 -8.94
CA PHE A 108 3.42 -5.34 -9.81
C PHE A 108 3.59 -4.91 -11.26
N LEU A 109 4.03 -3.66 -11.50
CA LEU A 109 4.14 -3.11 -12.86
C LEU A 109 5.44 -3.49 -13.56
N LEU A 110 6.55 -3.55 -12.82
CA LEU A 110 7.90 -3.63 -13.39
C LEU A 110 8.68 -4.87 -12.96
N GLY A 111 8.20 -5.66 -12.00
CA GLY A 111 8.97 -6.76 -11.42
C GLY A 111 10.14 -6.27 -10.56
N ARG A 112 10.04 -5.06 -9.99
CA ARG A 112 11.12 -4.41 -9.22
C ARG A 112 10.68 -4.12 -7.80
N VAL A 113 11.45 -4.59 -6.82
CA VAL A 113 11.12 -4.43 -5.39
C VAL A 113 12.11 -3.46 -4.74
N PRO A 114 11.76 -2.19 -4.53
CA PRO A 114 12.64 -1.25 -3.85
C PRO A 114 12.72 -1.51 -2.35
N ARG A 115 13.83 -1.12 -1.72
CA ARG A 115 13.99 -1.12 -0.26
C ARG A 115 13.88 0.30 0.28
N PHE A 116 12.91 0.52 1.15
CA PHE A 116 12.70 1.80 1.83
C PHE A 116 12.63 1.61 3.35
N PRO A 117 13.77 1.49 4.04
CA PRO A 117 13.79 1.67 5.49
C PRO A 117 13.16 3.02 5.88
N VAL A 118 12.64 3.13 7.11
CA VAL A 118 11.87 4.30 7.55
C VAL A 118 12.64 5.64 7.49
N ASP A 119 13.97 5.62 7.47
CA ASP A 119 14.79 6.82 7.32
C ASP A 119 14.96 7.28 5.85
N GLN A 120 14.38 6.56 4.89
CA GLN A 120 14.38 6.87 3.45
C GLN A 120 13.06 7.43 2.93
N VAL A 121 12.08 7.69 3.81
CA VAL A 121 10.72 8.13 3.42
C VAL A 121 10.28 9.34 4.25
N ALA A 122 9.76 10.36 3.57
CA ALA A 122 9.01 11.45 4.17
C ALA A 122 7.62 11.55 3.52
N TYR A 123 6.62 11.93 4.31
CA TYR A 123 5.23 12.01 3.91
C TYR A 123 4.65 13.39 4.22
N ASP A 124 4.14 14.05 3.20
CA ASP A 124 3.28 15.23 3.33
C ASP A 124 1.84 14.78 3.09
N ARG A 125 1.13 14.57 4.18
CA ARG A 125 -0.25 14.09 4.13
C ARG A 125 -1.24 15.12 3.58
N ALA A 126 -0.94 16.41 3.70
CA ALA A 126 -1.88 17.45 3.31
C ALA A 126 -1.94 17.56 1.78
N GLU A 127 -0.79 17.42 1.14
CA GLU A 127 -0.65 17.47 -0.32
C GLU A 127 -0.65 16.08 -0.97
N GLY A 128 -0.69 15.00 -0.18
CA GLY A 128 -0.64 13.63 -0.67
C GLY A 128 0.67 13.30 -1.38
N ARG A 129 1.81 13.70 -0.80
CA ARG A 129 3.13 13.50 -1.41
C ARG A 129 4.01 12.62 -0.54
N MET A 130 4.76 11.73 -1.17
CA MET A 130 5.81 10.93 -0.54
C MET A 130 7.14 11.22 -1.20
N ALA A 131 8.13 11.66 -0.41
CA ALA A 131 9.50 11.79 -0.87
C ALA A 131 10.28 10.54 -0.47
N VAL A 132 10.95 9.92 -1.43
CA VAL A 132 11.70 8.69 -1.22
C VAL A 132 13.14 8.83 -1.69
N ARG A 133 14.07 8.21 -0.97
CA ARG A 133 15.43 8.00 -1.47
C ARG A 133 15.54 6.58 -2.01
N THR A 134 15.59 6.46 -3.33
CA THR A 134 15.78 5.18 -4.01
C THR A 134 17.23 4.71 -3.86
N GLY A 135 17.42 3.59 -3.18
CA GLY A 135 18.71 2.93 -2.99
C GLY A 135 18.81 1.65 -3.81
N THR A 136 18.65 0.52 -3.14
CA THR A 136 18.67 -0.81 -3.77
C THR A 136 17.28 -1.27 -4.17
N PHE A 137 17.21 -2.15 -5.16
CA PHE A 137 15.99 -2.84 -5.56
C PHE A 137 16.30 -4.27 -6.00
N ALA A 138 15.38 -5.20 -5.76
CA ALA A 138 15.45 -6.55 -6.30
C ALA A 138 14.73 -6.63 -7.65
N CYS A 139 15.24 -7.46 -8.57
CA CYS A 139 14.61 -7.73 -9.87
C CYS A 139 14.96 -9.14 -10.37
N LEU A 140 14.26 -9.61 -11.41
CA LEU A 140 14.55 -10.88 -12.07
C LEU A 140 15.80 -10.78 -12.99
N PRO A 141 16.40 -11.91 -13.39
CA PRO A 141 17.62 -11.92 -14.21
C PRO A 141 17.45 -11.25 -15.57
N ASP A 142 16.26 -11.34 -16.15
CA ASP A 142 15.93 -10.78 -17.47
C ASP A 142 15.42 -9.32 -17.40
N ASP A 143 15.37 -8.71 -16.21
CA ASP A 143 14.93 -7.32 -16.07
C ASP A 143 15.93 -6.37 -16.77
N PRO A 144 15.47 -5.45 -17.64
CA PRO A 144 16.34 -4.47 -18.28
C PRO A 144 17.20 -3.61 -17.31
N ALA A 145 16.75 -3.45 -16.06
CA ALA A 145 17.45 -2.71 -15.01
C ALA A 145 18.42 -3.59 -14.18
N ALA A 146 18.57 -4.88 -14.47
CA ALA A 146 19.43 -5.80 -13.72
C ALA A 146 20.92 -5.36 -13.69
N GLY A 147 21.36 -4.58 -14.68
CA GLY A 147 22.71 -4.00 -14.73
C GLY A 147 22.85 -2.62 -14.08
N MET A 148 21.78 -2.03 -13.54
CA MET A 148 21.83 -0.70 -12.93
C MET A 148 22.49 -0.75 -11.53
N PRO A 149 23.15 0.35 -11.10
CA PRO A 149 23.61 0.46 -9.72
C PRO A 149 22.46 0.23 -8.72
N GLY A 150 22.72 -0.59 -7.70
CA GLY A 150 21.73 -0.93 -6.67
C GLY A 150 20.79 -2.09 -7.03
N ALA A 151 20.86 -2.63 -8.25
CA ALA A 151 20.12 -3.82 -8.63
C ALA A 151 20.63 -5.07 -7.88
N ARG A 152 19.69 -5.86 -7.34
CA ARG A 152 19.92 -7.17 -6.75
C ARG A 152 19.10 -8.20 -7.52
N VAL A 153 19.78 -9.01 -8.33
CA VAL A 153 19.11 -10.05 -9.11
C VAL A 153 18.73 -11.22 -8.19
N VAL A 154 17.45 -11.59 -8.19
CA VAL A 154 16.92 -12.78 -7.51
C VAL A 154 16.59 -13.88 -8.54
N PRO A 155 16.61 -15.17 -8.16
CA PRO A 155 16.58 -16.26 -9.14
C PRO A 155 15.23 -16.45 -9.83
N ASP A 156 14.12 -16.16 -9.16
CA ASP A 156 12.77 -16.45 -9.65
C ASP A 156 11.70 -15.54 -9.03
N GLU A 157 10.45 -15.69 -9.49
CA GLU A 157 9.31 -14.90 -9.02
C GLU A 157 8.99 -15.11 -7.53
N GLU A 158 9.23 -16.30 -6.99
CA GLU A 158 8.92 -16.56 -5.57
C GLU A 158 9.94 -15.87 -4.68
N ALA A 159 11.23 -15.91 -5.05
CA ALA A 159 12.26 -15.11 -4.42
C ALA A 159 11.96 -13.60 -4.51
N LEU A 160 11.36 -13.14 -5.62
CA LEU A 160 10.92 -11.76 -5.75
C LEU A 160 9.74 -11.43 -4.80
N ARG A 161 8.77 -12.35 -4.64
CA ARG A 161 7.68 -12.19 -3.65
C ARG A 161 8.22 -12.19 -2.21
N ASP A 162 9.25 -12.97 -1.91
CA ASP A 162 9.97 -12.91 -0.63
C ASP A 162 10.59 -11.53 -0.39
N GLU A 163 11.20 -10.93 -1.41
CA GLU A 163 11.72 -9.56 -1.30
C GLU A 163 10.60 -8.54 -1.04
N VAL A 164 9.42 -8.69 -1.66
CA VAL A 164 8.27 -7.79 -1.39
C VAL A 164 7.84 -7.91 0.08
N ARG A 165 7.66 -9.14 0.56
CA ARG A 165 7.31 -9.42 1.96
C ARG A 165 8.36 -8.84 2.91
N ALA A 166 9.65 -9.01 2.61
CA ALA A 166 10.72 -8.49 3.44
C ALA A 166 10.79 -6.96 3.43
N ALA A 167 10.64 -6.32 2.25
CA ALA A 167 10.73 -4.87 2.10
C ALA A 167 9.58 -4.15 2.81
N VAL A 168 8.34 -4.64 2.65
CA VAL A 168 7.19 -4.05 3.35
C VAL A 168 7.28 -4.30 4.85
N ALA A 169 7.72 -5.49 5.30
CA ALA A 169 7.91 -5.77 6.72
C ALA A 169 8.99 -4.89 7.34
N GLU A 170 10.14 -4.71 6.69
CA GLU A 170 11.23 -3.82 7.13
C GLU A 170 10.73 -2.37 7.30
N HIS A 171 9.89 -1.89 6.38
CA HIS A 171 9.34 -0.55 6.46
C HIS A 171 8.31 -0.40 7.58
N LEU A 172 7.37 -1.35 7.69
CA LEU A 172 6.24 -1.22 8.59
C LEU A 172 6.57 -1.61 10.04
N GLU A 173 7.46 -2.56 10.29
CA GLU A 173 7.73 -3.06 11.65
C GLU A 173 8.07 -1.95 12.66
N PRO A 174 8.99 -1.00 12.36
CA PRO A 174 9.28 0.11 13.25
C PRO A 174 8.07 1.03 13.49
N LEU A 175 7.24 1.23 12.46
CA LEU A 175 6.02 2.03 12.57
C LEU A 175 4.97 1.34 13.44
N LEU A 176 4.77 0.03 13.26
CA LEU A 176 3.89 -0.75 14.12
C LEU A 176 4.35 -0.69 15.59
N ALA A 177 5.67 -0.67 15.83
CA ALA A 177 6.24 -0.49 17.16
C ALA A 177 5.96 0.93 17.73
N GLY A 178 6.15 1.99 16.93
CA GLY A 178 5.88 3.37 17.34
C GLY A 178 4.41 3.66 17.63
N PHE A 179 3.50 3.13 16.81
CA PHE A 179 2.05 3.27 17.00
C PHE A 179 1.51 2.36 18.10
N GLY A 180 2.07 1.16 18.29
CA GLY A 180 1.56 0.13 19.19
C GLY A 180 1.14 0.59 20.59
N PRO A 181 1.90 1.46 21.29
CA PRO A 181 1.50 2.02 22.59
C PRO A 181 0.14 2.73 22.59
N ARG A 182 -0.23 3.38 21.48
CA ARG A 182 -1.47 4.16 21.29
C ARG A 182 -2.63 3.32 20.77
N MET A 183 -2.36 2.08 20.35
CA MET A 183 -3.33 1.17 19.74
C MET A 183 -3.96 0.24 20.78
N ARG A 184 -5.26 -0.06 20.60
CA ARG A 184 -5.97 -1.04 21.44
C ARG A 184 -5.48 -2.47 21.21
N ARG A 185 -5.15 -2.81 19.97
CA ARG A 185 -4.68 -4.15 19.57
C ARG A 185 -3.21 -4.07 19.17
N ARG A 186 -2.39 -5.03 19.62
CA ARG A 186 -0.93 -5.04 19.47
C ARG A 186 -0.42 -6.34 18.86
N GLY A 187 0.88 -6.39 18.55
CA GLY A 187 1.57 -7.60 18.09
C GLY A 187 0.92 -8.17 16.82
N ARG A 188 0.43 -9.41 16.92
CA ARG A 188 -0.24 -10.12 15.80
C ARG A 188 -1.38 -9.30 15.16
N ALA A 189 -2.14 -8.54 15.94
CA ALA A 189 -3.25 -7.76 15.39
C ALA A 189 -2.79 -6.56 14.54
N LEU A 190 -1.65 -5.94 14.87
CA LEU A 190 -1.05 -4.88 14.06
C LEU A 190 -0.50 -5.42 12.75
N TRP A 191 0.07 -6.61 12.77
CA TRP A 191 0.46 -7.30 11.54
C TRP A 191 -0.74 -7.70 10.67
N GLY A 192 -1.91 -7.96 11.25
CA GLY A 192 -3.15 -8.10 10.48
C GLY A 192 -3.54 -6.81 9.75
N MET A 193 -3.27 -5.65 10.36
CA MET A 193 -3.48 -4.37 9.70
C MET A 193 -2.47 -4.16 8.56
N ALA A 194 -1.19 -4.49 8.78
CA ALA A 194 -0.18 -4.45 7.71
C ALA A 194 -0.55 -5.35 6.51
N THR A 195 -1.09 -6.56 6.76
CA THR A 195 -1.66 -7.41 5.70
C THR A 195 -2.75 -6.67 4.94
N ASP A 196 -3.69 -6.03 5.65
CA ASP A 196 -4.80 -5.32 5.02
C ASP A 196 -4.33 -4.12 4.19
N GLU A 197 -3.42 -3.30 4.71
CA GLU A 197 -2.89 -2.13 3.98
C GLU A 197 -2.14 -2.55 2.71
N LEU A 198 -1.36 -3.64 2.76
CA LEU A 198 -0.67 -4.18 1.60
C LEU A 198 -1.66 -4.64 0.53
N VAL A 199 -2.65 -5.45 0.91
CA VAL A 199 -3.62 -6.03 -0.03
C VAL A 199 -4.53 -4.95 -0.62
N GLU A 200 -5.09 -4.09 0.22
CA GLU A 200 -6.11 -3.14 -0.22
C GLU A 200 -5.53 -1.97 -1.00
N SER A 201 -4.32 -1.52 -0.69
CA SER A 201 -3.69 -0.46 -1.46
C SER A 201 -3.44 -0.88 -2.90
N LEU A 202 -2.84 -2.06 -3.10
CA LEU A 202 -2.60 -2.57 -4.45
C LEU A 202 -3.91 -2.96 -5.15
N TRP A 203 -4.86 -3.59 -4.45
CA TRP A 203 -6.16 -3.96 -5.04
C TRP A 203 -6.94 -2.74 -5.51
N TYR A 204 -6.98 -1.66 -4.73
CA TYR A 204 -7.58 -0.39 -5.14
C TYR A 204 -6.91 0.17 -6.41
N LEU A 205 -5.58 0.17 -6.48
CA LEU A 205 -4.86 0.57 -7.70
C LEU A 205 -5.13 -0.38 -8.87
N GLY A 206 -5.32 -1.66 -8.61
CA GLY A 206 -5.71 -2.66 -9.62
C GLY A 206 -7.00 -2.28 -10.34
N HIS A 207 -8.01 -1.80 -9.62
CA HIS A 207 -9.25 -1.30 -10.23
C HIS A 207 -8.97 -0.08 -11.13
N LEU A 208 -8.21 0.91 -10.63
CA LEU A 208 -7.88 2.12 -11.39
C LEU A 208 -7.03 1.83 -12.64
N LEU A 209 -6.26 0.74 -12.61
CA LEU A 209 -5.45 0.26 -13.73
C LEU A 209 -6.21 -0.62 -14.72
N GLY A 210 -7.43 -1.07 -14.38
CA GLY A 210 -8.17 -2.08 -15.16
C GLY A 210 -7.54 -3.48 -15.08
N GLU A 211 -6.79 -3.76 -14.01
CA GLU A 211 -5.96 -4.95 -13.80
C GLU A 211 -6.38 -5.73 -12.53
N GLU A 212 -7.62 -5.54 -12.06
CA GLU A 212 -8.11 -6.04 -10.77
C GLU A 212 -7.85 -7.55 -10.60
N GLN A 213 -8.26 -8.37 -11.57
CA GLN A 213 -8.12 -9.83 -11.49
C GLN A 213 -6.65 -10.28 -11.41
N ARG A 214 -5.76 -9.59 -12.14
CA ARG A 214 -4.32 -9.87 -12.12
C ARG A 214 -3.73 -9.49 -10.77
N VAL A 215 -4.12 -8.34 -10.23
CA VAL A 215 -3.71 -7.91 -8.90
C VAL A 215 -4.17 -8.89 -7.83
N MET A 216 -5.43 -9.35 -7.88
CA MET A 216 -5.95 -10.34 -6.94
C MET A 216 -5.13 -11.63 -6.96
N THR A 217 -4.84 -12.14 -8.17
CA THR A 217 -4.02 -13.35 -8.36
C THR A 217 -2.61 -13.20 -7.78
N GLU A 218 -1.94 -12.07 -8.04
CA GLU A 218 -0.59 -11.83 -7.50
C GLU A 218 -0.60 -11.60 -5.99
N LEU A 219 -1.63 -10.97 -5.43
CA LEU A 219 -1.78 -10.79 -3.99
C LEU A 219 -2.06 -12.12 -3.27
N GLU A 220 -2.82 -13.04 -3.86
CA GLU A 220 -3.03 -14.39 -3.32
C GLU A 220 -1.72 -15.19 -3.28
N ARG A 221 -0.88 -15.07 -4.30
CA ARG A 221 0.46 -15.66 -4.34
C ARG A 221 1.42 -15.00 -3.35
N LEU A 222 1.29 -13.69 -3.17
CA LEU A 222 2.12 -12.93 -2.23
C LEU A 222 1.80 -13.27 -0.77
N LEU A 223 0.52 -13.49 -0.45
CA LEU A 223 0.02 -13.74 0.92
C LEU A 223 -0.86 -15.01 0.99
N PRO A 224 -0.27 -16.23 0.85
CA PRO A 224 -1.00 -17.50 0.93
C PRO A 224 -1.35 -17.95 2.36
N GLY A 225 -0.93 -17.21 3.41
CA GLY A 225 -1.35 -17.46 4.80
C GLY A 225 -0.28 -17.97 5.77
N ALA A 226 0.83 -18.51 5.26
CA ALA A 226 1.98 -18.99 6.04
C ALA A 226 3.18 -18.01 6.02
N THR A 227 2.94 -16.75 5.65
CA THR A 227 3.97 -15.74 5.40
C THR A 227 4.19 -14.84 6.61
N ARG A 228 4.91 -15.32 7.63
CA ARG A 228 5.27 -14.47 8.78
C ARG A 228 6.12 -13.26 8.32
N PRO A 229 5.98 -12.09 8.98
CA PRO A 229 5.14 -11.80 10.14
C PRO A 229 3.68 -11.46 9.80
N TYR A 230 3.29 -11.46 8.53
CA TYR A 230 1.92 -11.20 8.10
C TYR A 230 0.91 -12.18 8.68
N VAL A 231 -0.31 -11.70 8.84
CA VAL A 231 -1.41 -12.44 9.44
C VAL A 231 -2.57 -12.52 8.46
N GLY A 232 -3.07 -13.73 8.25
CA GLY A 232 -4.14 -14.00 7.29
C GLY A 232 -3.60 -14.17 5.88
N THR A 233 -4.52 -14.18 4.92
CA THR A 233 -4.24 -14.28 3.48
C THR A 233 -4.68 -12.98 2.79
N ALA A 234 -4.52 -12.90 1.46
CA ALA A 234 -5.21 -11.88 0.67
C ALA A 234 -6.74 -11.92 0.87
N ALA A 235 -7.27 -13.13 1.10
CA ALA A 235 -8.65 -13.41 1.54
C ALA A 235 -9.74 -12.87 0.60
N PHE A 236 -9.47 -12.84 -0.70
CA PHE A 236 -10.49 -12.52 -1.70
C PHE A 236 -11.56 -13.61 -1.74
N ARG A 237 -12.79 -13.17 -2.02
CA ARG A 237 -13.94 -14.03 -2.28
C ARG A 237 -14.96 -13.27 -3.09
N GLU A 238 -15.89 -14.00 -3.69
CA GLU A 238 -16.97 -13.42 -4.48
C GLU A 238 -18.31 -13.62 -3.80
N LEU A 239 -19.16 -12.61 -3.89
CA LEU A 239 -20.57 -12.69 -3.54
C LEU A 239 -21.42 -12.67 -4.80
N THR A 240 -22.61 -13.25 -4.74
CA THR A 240 -23.58 -13.18 -5.84
C THR A 240 -24.52 -12.00 -5.60
N GLY A 241 -24.57 -11.10 -6.57
CA GLY A 241 -25.50 -9.97 -6.56
C GLY A 241 -26.92 -10.36 -6.95
N PRO A 242 -27.90 -9.44 -6.81
CA PRO A 242 -29.31 -9.72 -7.06
C PRO A 242 -29.64 -10.12 -8.50
N GLN A 243 -28.78 -9.79 -9.46
CA GLN A 243 -28.92 -10.10 -10.89
C GLN A 243 -28.00 -11.27 -11.30
N GLY A 244 -27.37 -11.94 -10.33
CA GLY A 244 -26.46 -13.06 -10.55
C GLY A 244 -25.03 -12.66 -10.89
N GLU A 245 -24.71 -11.37 -10.86
CA GLU A 245 -23.37 -10.85 -11.08
C GLU A 245 -22.41 -11.22 -9.94
N ALA A 246 -21.13 -11.43 -10.27
CA ALA A 246 -20.09 -11.63 -9.28
C ALA A 246 -19.68 -10.27 -8.67
N LEU A 247 -19.65 -10.22 -7.35
CA LEU A 247 -19.28 -9.03 -6.57
C LEU A 247 -18.00 -9.35 -5.77
N PRO A 248 -16.82 -8.94 -6.26
CA PRO A 248 -15.56 -9.15 -5.56
C PRO A 248 -15.53 -8.47 -4.20
N THR A 249 -15.00 -9.18 -3.20
CA THR A 249 -14.75 -8.64 -1.86
C THR A 249 -13.56 -9.38 -1.25
N ARG A 250 -13.19 -8.99 -0.03
CA ARG A 250 -12.28 -9.76 0.82
C ARG A 250 -12.66 -9.67 2.28
N ASP A 251 -12.22 -10.67 3.04
CA ASP A 251 -12.32 -10.66 4.50
C ASP A 251 -11.02 -10.09 5.10
N ARG A 252 -11.10 -8.89 5.69
CA ARG A 252 -9.96 -8.26 6.35
C ARG A 252 -9.41 -9.09 7.51
N ALA A 253 -8.09 -9.06 7.68
CA ALA A 253 -7.42 -9.67 8.82
C ALA A 253 -7.54 -8.83 10.11
N SER A 254 -7.86 -7.53 9.97
CA SER A 254 -7.98 -6.57 11.08
C SER A 254 -9.34 -5.84 11.09
N CYS A 255 -9.59 -5.08 12.17
CA CYS A 255 -10.77 -4.23 12.28
C CYS A 255 -10.31 -2.80 12.63
N CYS A 256 -10.60 -1.85 11.75
CA CYS A 256 -10.26 -0.43 11.91
C CYS A 256 -11.10 0.30 12.97
N MET A 257 -12.13 -0.35 13.52
CA MET A 257 -13.04 0.21 14.54
C MET A 257 -13.81 1.47 14.10
N PHE A 258 -13.87 1.77 12.80
CA PHE A 258 -14.58 2.93 12.26
C PHE A 258 -16.07 2.97 12.67
N TYR A 259 -16.70 1.80 12.87
CA TYR A 259 -18.08 1.68 13.35
C TYR A 259 -18.34 2.40 14.69
N THR A 260 -17.30 2.74 15.45
CA THR A 260 -17.43 3.51 16.69
C THR A 260 -17.73 5.00 16.46
N LEU A 261 -17.57 5.48 15.22
CA LEU A 261 -17.92 6.83 14.79
C LEU A 261 -19.22 6.86 13.98
N ARG A 262 -19.29 6.01 12.95
CA ARG A 262 -20.43 5.89 12.03
C ARG A 262 -20.69 4.42 11.73
N PRO A 263 -21.50 3.71 12.54
CA PRO A 263 -21.77 2.28 12.35
C PRO A 263 -22.45 1.94 11.02
N GLU A 264 -23.18 2.88 10.43
CA GLU A 264 -23.86 2.77 9.13
C GLU A 264 -22.87 2.78 7.93
N ASP A 265 -21.72 3.44 8.08
CA ASP A 265 -20.75 3.72 7.02
C ASP A 265 -19.58 2.72 6.99
N THR A 266 -19.87 1.45 7.24
CA THR A 266 -18.87 0.38 7.10
C THR A 266 -18.45 0.18 5.64
N CYS A 267 -17.16 -0.08 5.41
CA CYS A 267 -16.63 -0.44 4.10
C CYS A 267 -17.06 -1.86 3.68
N VAL A 268 -16.98 -2.15 2.38
CA VAL A 268 -17.37 -3.45 1.81
C VAL A 268 -16.48 -4.61 2.26
N THR A 269 -15.30 -4.35 2.82
CA THR A 269 -14.40 -5.38 3.39
C THR A 269 -14.46 -5.47 4.92
N CYS A 270 -15.39 -4.77 5.57
CA CYS A 270 -15.48 -4.70 7.02
C CYS A 270 -15.86 -6.07 7.63
N PRO A 271 -15.09 -6.62 8.60
CA PRO A 271 -15.38 -7.92 9.20
C PRO A 271 -16.64 -7.92 10.11
N ARG A 272 -17.28 -6.75 10.31
CA ARG A 272 -18.54 -6.62 11.05
C ARG A 272 -19.78 -6.55 10.17
N THR A 273 -19.61 -6.48 8.85
CA THR A 273 -20.70 -6.37 7.89
C THR A 273 -21.07 -7.78 7.42
N CYS A 274 -22.35 -8.15 7.51
CA CYS A 274 -22.84 -9.44 7.00
C CYS A 274 -22.90 -9.41 5.47
N ASP A 275 -23.04 -10.57 4.84
CA ASP A 275 -23.02 -10.66 3.38
C ASP A 275 -24.22 -9.98 2.72
N THR A 276 -25.40 -10.01 3.36
CA THR A 276 -26.58 -9.29 2.86
C THR A 276 -26.31 -7.78 2.76
N ASP A 277 -25.83 -7.16 3.84
CA ASP A 277 -25.52 -5.72 3.85
C ASP A 277 -24.37 -5.38 2.90
N ARG A 278 -23.39 -6.29 2.77
CA ARG A 278 -22.25 -6.14 1.86
C ARG A 278 -22.69 -6.14 0.40
N VAL A 279 -23.58 -7.06 0.01
CA VAL A 279 -24.18 -7.09 -1.34
C VAL A 279 -24.92 -5.79 -1.62
N SER A 280 -25.72 -5.29 -0.68
CA SER A 280 -26.41 -4.00 -0.84
C SER A 280 -25.45 -2.83 -1.05
N LYS A 281 -24.30 -2.80 -0.35
CA LYS A 281 -23.29 -1.73 -0.51
C LYS A 281 -22.54 -1.84 -1.85
N LEU A 282 -22.15 -3.05 -2.26
CA LEU A 282 -21.44 -3.28 -3.52
C LEU A 282 -22.31 -2.94 -4.73
N THR A 283 -23.58 -3.33 -4.72
CA THR A 283 -24.53 -3.02 -5.80
C THR A 283 -24.85 -1.53 -5.89
N ALA A 284 -24.98 -0.83 -4.77
CA ALA A 284 -25.19 0.64 -4.76
C ALA A 284 -23.98 1.41 -5.33
N THR A 285 -22.76 0.90 -5.08
CA THR A 285 -21.52 1.50 -5.61
C THR A 285 -21.46 1.31 -7.13
N ALA A 286 -21.73 0.10 -7.64
CA ALA A 286 -21.76 -0.19 -9.07
C ALA A 286 -22.77 0.67 -9.84
N ALA A 287 -23.93 0.95 -9.24
CA ALA A 287 -24.94 1.83 -9.83
C ALA A 287 -24.56 3.31 -9.86
N THR A 288 -23.57 3.74 -9.06
CA THR A 288 -23.08 5.13 -9.02
C THR A 288 -21.93 5.36 -10.01
N THR A 289 -21.26 4.29 -10.46
CA THR A 289 -20.14 4.32 -11.41
C THR A 289 -20.54 4.01 -12.87
N ALA A 290 -21.80 3.60 -13.11
CA ALA A 290 -22.37 3.33 -14.43
C ALA A 290 -23.14 4.54 -14.97
#